data_AF-A0A9P6MFP3-F1
#
_entry.id   AF-A0A9P6MFP3-F1
#
_cell.length_a   1.000
_cell.length_b   1.000
_cell.length_c   1.000
_cell.angle_alpha   90.00
_cell.angle_beta   90.00
_cell.angle_gamma   90.00
#
_symmetry.space_group_name_H-M   'P 1'
#
loop_
_entity.id
_entity.type
_entity.pdbx_description
1 polymer ?
#
loop_
_entity_poly.entity_id
_entity_poly.type
_entity_poly.pdbx_seq_one_letter_code
_entity_poly.pdbx_strand_id
1 'polypeptide(L)'
;ESTALKVNSVITKQRVVAISEKETLKCGLAFWSIGDKSLESLESRDVSFYEPKRIVPNVDGKVMRTKHCKLVPGLYAGRRLKHEPIGVIATTNGRRLPDCRNHHCGLDKWPAYAEHRPWVIYTRKPAKLFLELLRSKGRRTVSLRGLEED
;
A
#
# COMPACT_ATOMS: atom_id res chain seq x y z
N GLU A 1 31.39 25.19 26.07
CA GLU A 1 30.58 25.18 24.83
C GLU A 1 30.63 23.79 24.22
N SER A 2 29.49 23.26 23.80
CA SER A 2 29.25 21.84 23.50
C SER A 2 30.01 21.31 22.28
N THR A 3 30.80 20.26 22.46
CA THR A 3 31.28 19.39 21.38
C THR A 3 30.18 18.39 21.02
N ALA A 4 29.50 18.65 19.91
CA ALA A 4 28.54 17.71 19.33
C ALA A 4 29.30 16.49 18.78
N LEU A 5 29.21 15.37 19.51
CA LEU A 5 29.65 14.07 19.00
C LEU A 5 28.73 13.65 17.85
N LYS A 6 29.27 13.71 16.63
CA LYS A 6 28.65 13.17 15.41
C LYS A 6 28.68 11.64 15.51
N VAL A 7 27.60 11.06 16.04
CA VAL A 7 27.41 9.60 16.07
C VAL A 7 27.16 9.14 14.64
N ASN A 8 28.22 8.71 13.95
CA ASN A 8 28.11 7.90 12.73
C ASN A 8 27.62 6.51 13.13
N SER A 9 26.31 6.36 13.38
CA SER A 9 25.73 5.05 13.69
C SER A 9 25.73 4.19 12.43
N VAL A 10 26.71 3.30 12.30
CA VAL A 10 26.66 2.20 11.33
C VAL A 10 25.51 1.29 11.76
N ILE A 11 24.39 1.33 11.03
CA ILE A 11 23.27 0.42 11.26
C ILE A 11 23.69 -0.97 10.73
N THR A 12 24.30 -1.78 11.59
CA THR A 12 24.55 -3.19 11.27
C THR A 12 23.24 -3.96 11.43
N LYS A 13 22.81 -4.66 10.37
CA LYS A 13 21.66 -5.56 10.44
C LYS A 13 22.03 -6.76 11.31
N GLN A 14 21.65 -6.75 12.58
CA GLN A 14 21.76 -7.92 13.45
C GLN A 14 20.79 -9.00 13.00
N ARG A 15 21.25 -10.25 12.96
CA ARG A 15 20.46 -11.44 12.62
C ARG A 15 20.69 -12.51 13.67
N VAL A 16 19.61 -13.10 14.17
CA VAL A 16 19.67 -14.28 15.03
C VAL A 16 19.97 -15.49 14.13
N VAL A 17 20.98 -16.28 14.49
CA VAL A 17 21.35 -17.52 13.82
C VAL A 17 21.11 -18.66 14.81
N ALA A 18 20.41 -19.70 14.36
CA ALA A 18 20.15 -20.86 15.20
C ALA A 18 21.46 -21.58 15.53
N ILE A 19 21.61 -21.98 16.79
CA ILE A 19 22.62 -22.94 17.22
C ILE A 19 22.04 -24.36 17.16
N SER A 20 22.88 -25.38 17.34
CA SER A 20 22.45 -26.79 17.29
C SER A 20 21.62 -27.23 18.49
N GLU A 21 21.64 -26.46 19.59
CA GLU A 21 20.88 -26.74 20.80
C GLU A 21 19.37 -26.55 20.58
N LYS A 22 18.56 -27.44 21.16
CA LYS A 22 17.11 -27.43 21.04
C LYS A 22 16.48 -27.56 22.42
N GLU A 23 15.38 -26.84 22.62
CA GLU A 23 14.55 -26.92 23.81
C GLU A 23 13.15 -27.42 23.43
N THR A 24 12.55 -28.24 24.29
CA THR A 24 11.16 -28.69 24.13
C THR A 24 10.29 -28.05 25.19
N LEU A 25 9.31 -27.25 24.75
CA LEU A 25 8.35 -26.57 25.62
C LEU A 25 6.99 -27.24 25.49
N LYS A 26 6.43 -27.73 26.60
CA LYS A 26 5.05 -28.25 26.64
C LYS A 26 4.07 -27.09 26.55
N CYS A 27 3.24 -27.05 25.51
CA CYS A 27 2.18 -26.06 25.34
C CYS A 27 0.90 -26.72 24.82
N GLY A 28 -0.27 -26.24 25.28
CA GLY A 28 -1.58 -26.67 24.76
C GLY A 28 -2.03 -25.89 23.53
N LEU A 29 -1.41 -24.73 23.27
CA LEU A 29 -1.70 -23.85 22.15
C LEU A 29 -0.48 -22.97 21.86
N ALA A 30 -0.21 -22.69 20.58
CA ALA A 30 0.85 -21.79 20.14
C ALA A 30 0.30 -20.82 19.09
N PHE A 31 0.57 -19.52 19.28
CA PHE A 31 0.18 -18.47 18.34
C PHE A 31 1.40 -17.95 17.58
N TRP A 32 1.26 -17.82 16.26
CA TRP A 32 2.32 -17.29 15.42
C TRP A 32 2.02 -15.84 15.00
N SER A 33 2.69 -14.87 15.62
CA SER A 33 2.49 -13.44 15.37
C SER A 33 3.78 -12.74 14.91
N ILE A 34 4.30 -13.15 13.75
CA ILE A 34 5.54 -12.59 13.15
C ILE A 34 5.28 -11.50 12.09
N GLY A 35 4.07 -10.94 12.08
CA GLY A 35 3.66 -9.88 11.17
C GLY A 35 2.84 -10.37 9.97
N ASP A 36 2.00 -9.48 9.47
CA ASP A 36 1.11 -9.74 8.34
C ASP A 36 1.84 -9.55 7.00
N LYS A 37 1.30 -10.13 5.93
CA LYS A 37 1.75 -9.86 4.55
C LYS A 37 0.55 -9.54 3.68
N SER A 38 0.73 -8.65 2.70
CA SER A 38 -0.32 -8.35 1.72
C SER A 38 -0.71 -9.60 0.91
N LEU A 39 -2.00 -9.75 0.63
CA LEU A 39 -2.55 -10.89 -0.11
C LEU A 39 -2.32 -10.74 -1.61
N GLU A 40 -1.96 -11.85 -2.26
CA GLU A 40 -1.73 -11.97 -3.71
C GLU A 40 -3.00 -11.70 -4.54
N SER A 41 -4.19 -11.75 -3.94
CA SER A 41 -5.46 -11.44 -4.61
C SER A 41 -5.56 -9.98 -5.11
N LEU A 42 -4.64 -9.12 -4.69
CA LEU A 42 -4.51 -7.73 -5.15
C LEU A 42 -3.57 -7.59 -6.34
N GLU A 43 -2.90 -8.66 -6.76
CA GLU A 43 -2.08 -8.64 -7.96
C GLU A 43 -2.95 -8.56 -9.21
N SER A 44 -2.51 -7.73 -10.15
CA SER A 44 -3.12 -7.59 -11.46
C SER A 44 -2.04 -7.75 -12.53
N ARG A 45 -2.44 -7.93 -13.79
CA ARG A 45 -1.50 -8.05 -14.92
C ARG A 45 -0.49 -6.90 -15.00
N ASP A 46 -0.84 -5.72 -14.45
CA ASP A 46 -0.04 -4.50 -14.50
C ASP A 46 0.66 -4.15 -13.17
N VAL A 47 0.30 -4.78 -12.05
CA VAL A 47 0.83 -4.48 -10.71
C VAL A 47 1.00 -5.77 -9.91
N SER A 48 2.25 -6.14 -9.64
CA SER A 48 2.62 -7.26 -8.75
C SER A 48 3.36 -6.76 -7.52
N PHE A 49 3.33 -7.53 -6.44
CA PHE A 49 4.03 -7.16 -5.22
C PHE A 49 5.55 -7.35 -5.34
N TYR A 50 6.32 -6.56 -4.59
CA TYR A 50 7.73 -6.84 -4.37
C TYR A 50 7.89 -7.94 -3.31
N GLU A 51 8.35 -9.11 -3.72
CA GLU A 51 8.24 -10.37 -2.97
C GLU A 51 8.89 -10.44 -1.57
N PRO A 52 9.99 -9.76 -1.22
CA PRO A 52 10.49 -9.85 0.16
C PRO A 52 9.67 -9.01 1.16
N LYS A 53 8.93 -8.00 0.68
CA LYS A 53 8.22 -7.03 1.54
C LYS A 53 6.70 -7.07 1.37
N ARG A 54 6.22 -7.74 0.32
CA ARG A 54 4.81 -7.75 -0.13
C ARG A 54 4.17 -6.35 -0.14
N ILE A 55 4.92 -5.38 -0.64
CA ILE A 55 4.44 -4.00 -0.86
C ILE A 55 4.26 -3.74 -2.36
N VAL A 56 3.37 -2.81 -2.70
CA VAL A 56 3.19 -2.36 -4.07
C VAL A 56 4.38 -1.47 -4.44
N PRO A 57 5.13 -1.77 -5.51
CA PRO A 57 6.20 -0.90 -6.00
C PRO A 57 5.68 0.52 -6.24
N ASN A 58 6.28 1.50 -5.58
CA ASN A 58 5.83 2.89 -5.66
C ASN A 58 6.95 3.90 -5.47
N VAL A 59 6.76 5.11 -6.00
CA VAL A 59 7.56 6.31 -5.70
C VAL A 59 6.65 7.32 -5.03
N ASP A 60 6.87 7.58 -3.74
CA ASP A 60 6.06 8.48 -2.93
C ASP A 60 4.54 8.23 -3.03
N GLY A 61 4.16 6.94 -3.08
CA GLY A 61 2.78 6.50 -3.19
C GLY A 61 2.28 6.35 -4.63
N LYS A 62 3.00 6.79 -5.66
CA LYS A 62 2.63 6.56 -7.07
C LYS A 62 3.02 5.15 -7.50
N VAL A 63 2.06 4.35 -7.94
CA VAL A 63 2.32 2.93 -8.28
C VAL A 63 3.17 2.80 -9.53
N MET A 64 4.10 1.84 -9.52
CA MET A 64 4.93 1.47 -10.66
C MET A 64 4.48 0.14 -11.26
N ARG A 65 4.55 0.03 -12.60
CA ARG A 65 4.41 -1.25 -13.30
C ARG A 65 5.62 -2.12 -13.06
N THR A 66 5.40 -3.39 -12.72
CA THR A 66 6.45 -4.36 -12.46
C THR A 66 7.34 -4.62 -13.67
N LYS A 67 6.79 -4.62 -14.89
CA LYS A 67 7.53 -5.01 -16.11
C LYS A 67 8.48 -3.96 -16.68
N HIS A 68 8.23 -2.68 -16.45
CA HIS A 68 8.95 -1.59 -17.13
C HIS A 68 9.36 -0.45 -16.19
N CYS A 69 9.14 -0.59 -14.88
CA CYS A 69 9.42 0.45 -13.88
C CYS A 69 8.81 1.82 -14.23
N LYS A 70 7.71 1.85 -14.99
CA LYS A 70 6.99 3.08 -15.35
C LYS A 70 5.87 3.32 -14.36
N LEU A 71 5.66 4.59 -14.00
CA LEU A 71 4.53 5.00 -13.18
C LEU A 71 3.21 4.63 -13.89
N VAL A 72 2.23 4.15 -13.12
CA VAL A 72 0.85 3.96 -13.57
C VAL A 72 0.08 5.25 -13.28
N PRO A 73 -0.26 6.05 -14.31
CA PRO A 73 -0.96 7.31 -14.09
C PRO A 73 -2.31 7.07 -13.39
N GLY A 74 -2.60 7.85 -12.35
CA GLY A 74 -3.87 7.79 -11.62
C GLY A 74 -3.98 6.68 -10.57
N LEU A 75 -2.98 5.80 -10.46
CA LEU A 75 -2.96 4.72 -9.47
C LEU A 75 -1.96 5.02 -8.34
N TYR A 76 -2.45 4.99 -7.11
CA TYR A 76 -1.68 5.31 -5.91
C TYR A 76 -1.81 4.19 -4.87
N ALA A 77 -0.71 3.86 -4.20
CA ALA A 77 -0.67 2.97 -3.05
C ALA A 77 -0.64 3.80 -1.77
N GLY A 78 -1.45 3.41 -0.78
CA GLY A 78 -1.48 4.04 0.54
C GLY A 78 -1.23 3.04 1.66
N ARG A 79 -0.84 3.55 2.83
CA ARG A 79 -0.75 2.77 4.09
C ARG A 79 0.15 1.52 3.94
N ARG A 80 -0.27 0.36 4.47
CA ARG A 80 0.46 -0.91 4.44
C ARG A 80 0.70 -1.50 3.04
N LEU A 81 0.06 -0.95 2.01
CA LEU A 81 0.38 -1.32 0.61
C LEU A 81 1.55 -0.49 0.08
N LYS A 82 1.74 0.73 0.60
CA LYS A 82 2.88 1.62 0.28
C LYS A 82 4.14 1.26 1.07
N HIS A 83 3.96 0.83 2.32
CA HIS A 83 5.02 0.55 3.27
C HIS A 83 4.85 -0.84 3.88
N GLU A 84 5.94 -1.43 4.38
CA GLU A 84 5.84 -2.66 5.18
C GLU A 84 4.86 -2.47 6.36
N PRO A 85 4.23 -3.54 6.84
CA PRO A 85 3.27 -3.51 7.93
C PRO A 85 3.93 -3.28 9.29
N ILE A 86 4.63 -2.15 9.42
CA ILE A 86 5.36 -1.70 10.60
C ILE A 86 4.78 -0.34 11.00
N GLY A 87 4.42 -0.23 12.28
CA GLY A 87 3.95 1.02 12.88
C GLY A 87 2.50 0.98 13.37
N VAL A 88 2.20 1.90 14.29
CA VAL A 88 0.87 2.07 14.91
C VAL A 88 -0.05 2.94 14.04
N ILE A 89 -1.33 3.01 14.38
CA ILE A 89 -2.34 3.78 13.63
C ILE A 89 -1.89 5.25 13.41
N ALA A 90 -1.30 5.88 14.43
CA ALA A 90 -0.80 7.26 14.33
C ALA A 90 0.26 7.44 13.23
N THR A 91 1.16 6.46 13.07
CA THR A 91 2.18 6.49 12.01
C THR A 91 1.57 6.35 10.62
N THR A 92 0.46 5.62 10.51
CA THR A 92 -0.30 5.49 9.25
C THR A 92 -0.97 6.82 8.87
N ASN A 93 -1.51 7.53 9.86
CA ASN A 93 -2.16 8.83 9.66
C ASN A 93 -1.16 9.93 9.29
N GLY A 94 0.01 9.99 9.94
CA GLY A 94 1.07 10.93 9.57
C GLY A 94 1.59 10.72 8.15
N ARG A 95 1.72 9.46 7.70
CA ARG A 95 2.15 9.11 6.34
C ARG A 95 1.09 9.36 5.26
N ARG A 96 -0.19 9.48 5.63
CA ARG A 96 -1.30 9.78 4.70
C ARG A 96 -1.25 11.21 4.15
N LEU A 97 -0.79 12.18 4.95
CA LEU A 97 -0.78 13.59 4.55
C LEU A 97 0.11 13.87 3.32
N PRO A 98 1.33 13.32 3.22
CA PRO A 98 2.13 13.38 1.99
C PRO A 98 1.44 12.74 0.78
N ASP A 99 0.77 11.59 0.96
CA ASP A 99 0.12 10.85 -0.13
C ASP A 99 -1.03 11.66 -0.76
N CYS A 100 -1.87 12.28 0.07
CA CYS A 100 -2.96 13.13 -0.39
C CYS A 100 -2.44 14.38 -1.13
N ARG A 101 -1.35 15.00 -0.65
CA ARG A 101 -0.73 16.14 -1.34
C ARG A 101 -0.20 15.74 -2.71
N ASN A 102 0.51 14.62 -2.80
CA ASN A 102 1.02 14.12 -4.07
C ASN A 102 -0.09 13.77 -5.06
N HIS A 103 -1.22 13.25 -4.57
CA HIS A 103 -2.40 12.99 -5.37
C HIS A 103 -3.02 14.31 -5.90
N HIS A 104 -3.25 15.29 -5.03
CA HIS A 104 -3.80 16.59 -5.44
C HIS A 104 -2.89 17.34 -6.42
N CYS A 105 -1.60 17.47 -6.13
CA CYS A 105 -0.66 18.11 -7.05
C CYS A 105 -0.54 17.37 -8.40
N GLY A 106 -0.81 16.06 -8.43
CA GLY A 106 -0.86 15.26 -9.65
C GLY A 106 -2.16 15.46 -10.46
N LEU A 107 -3.29 15.68 -9.79
CA LEU A 107 -4.57 15.99 -10.42
C LEU A 107 -4.56 17.37 -11.09
N ASP A 108 -3.90 18.36 -10.49
CA ASP A 108 -3.81 19.71 -11.06
C ASP A 108 -3.00 19.73 -12.37
N LYS A 109 -2.06 18.79 -12.53
CA LYS A 109 -1.25 18.61 -13.75
C LYS A 109 -1.84 17.60 -14.73
N TRP A 110 -2.94 16.94 -14.36
CA TRP A 110 -3.61 15.92 -15.16
C TRP A 110 -4.23 16.40 -16.48
N PRO A 111 -4.72 17.65 -16.62
CA PRO A 111 -5.30 18.13 -17.88
C PRO A 111 -4.35 17.98 -19.07
N ALA A 112 -3.04 18.16 -18.86
CA ALA A 112 -2.01 18.03 -19.89
C ALA A 112 -1.75 16.56 -20.33
N TYR A 113 -2.14 15.56 -19.52
CA TYR A 113 -1.98 14.14 -19.88
C TYR A 113 -3.18 13.57 -20.66
N ALA A 114 -4.34 14.22 -20.59
CA ALA A 114 -5.56 13.77 -21.26
C ALA A 114 -5.49 13.96 -22.79
N GLU A 115 -4.66 14.88 -23.28
CA GLU A 115 -4.54 15.20 -24.71
C GLU A 115 -3.91 14.07 -25.56
N HIS A 116 -3.18 13.13 -24.95
CA HIS A 116 -2.53 12.03 -25.66
C HIS A 116 -3.28 10.69 -25.67
N ARG A 117 -4.47 10.60 -25.07
CA ARG A 117 -5.32 9.39 -25.15
C ARG A 117 -6.80 9.76 -25.30
N PRO A 118 -7.34 9.81 -26.54
CA PRO A 118 -8.72 10.24 -26.79
C PRO A 118 -9.81 9.31 -26.21
N TRP A 119 -9.44 8.17 -25.63
CA TRP A 119 -10.39 7.17 -25.10
C TRP A 119 -10.64 7.26 -23.60
N VAL A 120 -9.97 8.15 -22.87
CA VAL A 120 -10.12 8.25 -21.41
C VAL A 120 -10.80 9.56 -21.04
N ILE A 121 -12.05 9.70 -21.46
CA ILE A 121 -12.96 10.72 -20.95
C ILE A 121 -13.49 10.22 -19.60
N TYR A 122 -12.82 10.59 -18.50
CA TYR A 122 -13.40 10.43 -17.17
C TYR A 122 -14.57 11.41 -17.05
N THR A 123 -15.78 10.95 -17.36
CA THR A 123 -16.98 11.68 -16.94
C THR A 123 -16.99 11.70 -15.41
N ARG A 124 -17.16 12.89 -14.81
CA ARG A 124 -17.29 13.11 -13.35
C ARG A 124 -18.58 12.49 -12.74
N LYS A 125 -19.10 11.39 -13.33
CA LYS A 125 -20.21 10.56 -12.80
C LYS A 125 -19.79 9.09 -12.56
N PRO A 126 -18.63 8.79 -11.93
CA PRO A 126 -18.11 7.42 -11.88
C PRO A 126 -18.86 6.50 -10.91
N ALA A 127 -19.47 7.03 -9.85
CA ALA A 127 -20.02 6.18 -8.78
C ALA A 127 -21.22 5.34 -9.24
N LYS A 128 -22.16 5.92 -10.00
CA LYS A 128 -23.37 5.20 -10.44
C LYS A 128 -23.03 4.08 -11.42
N LEU A 129 -22.23 4.38 -12.45
CA LEU A 129 -21.78 3.39 -13.45
C LEU A 129 -20.96 2.28 -12.80
N PHE A 130 -20.10 2.62 -11.84
CA PHE A 130 -19.31 1.64 -11.11
C PHE A 130 -20.18 0.73 -10.23
N LEU A 131 -21.17 1.30 -9.53
CA LEU A 131 -22.12 0.51 -8.73
C LEU A 131 -22.97 -0.41 -9.61
N GLU A 132 -23.43 0.06 -10.76
CA GLU A 132 -24.15 -0.76 -11.75
C GLU A 132 -23.28 -1.91 -12.27
N LEU A 133 -22.00 -1.65 -12.56
CA LEU A 133 -21.05 -2.69 -12.95
C LEU A 133 -20.79 -3.72 -11.84
N LEU A 134 -20.69 -3.29 -10.59
CA LEU A 134 -20.52 -4.21 -9.46
C LEU A 134 -21.76 -5.09 -9.29
N ARG A 135 -22.95 -4.51 -9.41
CA ARG A 135 -24.24 -5.23 -9.35
C ARG A 135 -24.39 -6.22 -10.50
N SER A 136 -24.03 -5.84 -11.73
CA SER A 136 -24.10 -6.74 -12.89
C SER A 136 -23.15 -7.94 -12.77
N LYS A 137 -22.05 -7.78 -12.02
CA LYS A 137 -21.15 -8.88 -11.64
C LYS A 137 -21.61 -9.68 -10.40
N GLY A 138 -22.85 -9.47 -9.94
CA GLY A 138 -23.41 -10.15 -8.77
C GLY A 138 -22.78 -9.77 -7.44
N ARG A 139 -22.08 -8.62 -7.35
CA ARG A 139 -21.43 -8.16 -6.11
C ARG A 139 -22.39 -7.30 -5.29
N ARG A 140 -22.52 -7.61 -4.00
CA ARG A 140 -23.26 -6.78 -3.03
C ARG A 140 -22.33 -5.70 -2.48
N THR A 141 -22.79 -4.46 -2.45
CA THR A 141 -22.07 -3.32 -1.89
C THR A 141 -22.75 -2.87 -0.60
N VAL A 142 -21.99 -2.71 0.49
CA VAL A 142 -22.50 -2.15 1.74
C VAL A 142 -22.17 -0.66 1.78
N SER A 143 -23.18 0.17 2.03
CA SER A 143 -23.00 1.61 2.23
C SER A 143 -22.75 1.91 3.70
N LEU A 144 -22.19 3.09 4.02
CA LEU A 144 -21.95 3.48 5.41
C LEU A 144 -23.22 3.42 6.26
N ARG A 145 -24.36 3.91 5.73
CA ARG A 145 -25.66 3.85 6.42
C ARG A 145 -26.12 2.43 6.68
N GLY A 146 -25.97 1.56 5.68
CA GLY A 146 -26.32 0.15 5.82
C GLY A 146 -25.36 -0.66 6.72
N LEU A 147 -24.32 -0.02 7.27
CA LEU A 147 -23.42 -0.61 8.27
C LEU A 147 -23.74 -0.12 9.69
N GLU A 148 -24.53 0.96 9.82
CA GLU A 148 -25.01 1.51 11.09
C GLU A 148 -26.36 0.91 11.52
N GLU A 149 -27.05 0.23 10.61
CA GLU A 149 -28.36 -0.39 10.80
C GLU A 149 -28.29 -1.91 11.12
N ASP A 150 -27.10 -2.50 11.10
CA ASP A 150 -26.80 -3.91 11.48
C ASP A 150 -26.22 -3.99 12.91
#